data_AF-A0A2G0CAZ5-F1
#
_entry.id   AF-A0A2G0CAZ5-F1
#
_cell.length_a   1.000
_cell.length_b   1.000
_cell.length_c   1.000
_cell.angle_alpha   90.00
_cell.angle_beta   90.00
_cell.angle_gamma   90.00
#
_symmetry.space_group_name_H-M   'P 1'
#
loop_
_entity.id
_entity.type
_entity.pdbx_description
1 polymer ?
#
loop_
_entity_poly.entity_id
_entity_poly.type
_entity_poly.pdbx_seq_one_letter_code
_entity_poly.pdbx_strand_id
1 'polypeptide(L)'
;MVVIKPTTMSRIFYLLPLLLLACGRYQAPAGFAGGELQPSPNALSQQFLEGLRDGREVTDIVDQLAAYDPGKLSAALDSRNEQLAFWINVYNGMVQYLLTRNPELYDDRADFFDTPRFTVAGQPLSPNEIEHGIIRGGENRFGLGFIPQFFPSKFERTFRIRGGDSRIHFALNCGASDCPPVAIYAPDTFDEQINTRVRSYLATHSAIREEDGEPVLVTSPLFSWFRGDFRDHDGVDDFLVNYGVVEPTRKNIRREYKDYDWTLETGIWAE
;
A
#
# COMPACT_ATOMS: atom_id res chain seq x y z
N MET A 1 55.93 -58.73 6.47
CA MET A 1 54.55 -58.83 6.98
C MET A 1 53.97 -57.42 6.99
N VAL A 2 53.23 -57.03 5.95
CA VAL A 2 52.54 -55.74 5.87
C VAL A 2 51.11 -56.05 5.43
N VAL A 3 50.16 -55.83 6.33
CA VAL A 3 48.73 -56.09 6.16
C VAL A 3 48.10 -54.82 5.61
N ILE A 4 47.55 -54.87 4.39
CA ILE A 4 46.77 -53.79 3.79
C ILE A 4 45.31 -53.99 4.22
N LYS A 5 44.76 -53.04 4.99
CA LYS A 5 43.33 -53.04 5.35
C LYS A 5 42.50 -52.40 4.22
N PRO A 6 41.28 -52.88 3.94
CA PRO A 6 40.40 -52.31 2.94
C PRO A 6 39.71 -51.04 3.46
N THR A 7 39.69 -50.00 2.64
CA THR A 7 38.96 -48.75 2.86
C THR A 7 37.48 -48.92 2.50
N THR A 8 36.61 -48.70 3.49
CA THR A 8 35.16 -48.67 3.33
C THR A 8 34.71 -47.40 2.62
N MET A 9 34.10 -47.55 1.43
CA MET A 9 33.37 -46.48 0.75
C MET A 9 32.12 -46.12 1.56
N SER A 10 32.11 -44.94 2.20
CA SER A 10 30.92 -44.35 2.79
C SER A 10 30.04 -43.79 1.66
N ARG A 11 28.89 -44.43 1.41
CA ARG A 11 27.84 -43.88 0.54
C ARG A 11 27.10 -42.79 1.32
N ILE A 12 27.50 -41.54 1.10
CA ILE A 12 26.74 -40.37 1.53
C ILE A 12 25.46 -40.34 0.68
N PHE A 13 24.34 -40.75 1.26
CA PHE A 13 23.02 -40.44 0.71
C PHE A 13 22.78 -38.94 0.90
N TYR A 14 22.91 -38.17 -0.19
CA TYR A 14 22.37 -36.82 -0.24
C TYR A 14 20.85 -36.91 -0.21
N LEU A 15 20.27 -36.84 0.99
CA LEU A 15 18.88 -36.44 1.17
C LEU A 15 18.81 -34.95 0.81
N LEU A 16 18.49 -34.67 -0.45
CA LEU A 16 18.05 -33.34 -0.87
C LEU A 16 16.70 -33.09 -0.19
N PRO A 17 16.57 -32.16 0.78
CA PRO A 17 15.25 -31.79 1.24
C PRO A 17 14.61 -31.04 0.08
N LEU A 18 13.63 -31.67 -0.57
CA LEU A 18 12.74 -31.01 -1.51
C LEU A 18 11.92 -30.00 -0.68
N LEU A 19 12.47 -28.81 -0.44
CA LEU A 19 11.74 -27.65 0.06
C LEU A 19 10.74 -27.26 -1.04
N LEU A 20 9.61 -27.97 -1.07
CA LEU A 20 8.37 -27.47 -1.64
C LEU A 20 7.93 -26.30 -0.75
N LEU A 21 8.61 -25.16 -0.88
CA LEU A 21 8.04 -23.88 -0.51
C LEU A 21 6.80 -23.74 -1.39
N ALA A 22 5.65 -24.13 -0.85
CA ALA A 22 4.40 -24.08 -1.56
C ALA A 22 4.21 -22.64 -2.08
N CYS A 23 4.38 -22.46 -3.39
CA CYS A 23 4.11 -21.21 -4.10
C CYS A 23 2.60 -20.86 -4.11
N GLY A 24 1.82 -21.48 -3.23
CA GLY A 24 0.38 -21.36 -3.14
C GLY A 24 -0.07 -19.97 -2.70
N ARG A 25 -1.35 -19.73 -2.97
CA ARG A 25 -2.17 -18.61 -2.51
C ARG A 25 -3.24 -19.15 -1.57
N TYR A 26 -3.91 -18.28 -0.82
CA TYR A 26 -5.18 -18.69 -0.20
C TYR A 26 -6.22 -18.90 -1.30
N GLN A 27 -7.12 -19.84 -1.06
CA GLN A 27 -8.21 -20.19 -1.97
C GLN A 27 -9.51 -20.13 -1.17
N ALA A 28 -10.56 -19.60 -1.78
CA ALA A 28 -11.87 -19.66 -1.17
C ALA A 28 -12.37 -21.12 -1.06
N PRO A 29 -13.20 -21.42 -0.05
CA PRO A 29 -13.87 -22.70 0.04
C PRO A 29 -14.79 -22.90 -1.18
N ALA A 30 -14.96 -24.16 -1.58
CA ALA A 30 -15.81 -24.51 -2.73
C ALA A 30 -17.25 -24.02 -2.52
N GLY A 31 -17.80 -23.34 -3.53
CA GLY A 31 -19.18 -22.83 -3.49
C GLY A 31 -19.37 -21.49 -2.80
N PHE A 32 -18.29 -20.81 -2.35
CA PHE A 32 -18.39 -19.48 -1.76
C PHE A 32 -18.95 -18.46 -2.75
N ALA A 33 -20.00 -17.74 -2.33
CA ALA A 33 -20.49 -16.56 -3.02
C ALA A 33 -19.97 -15.29 -2.32
N GLY A 34 -19.53 -14.29 -3.08
CA GLY A 34 -18.95 -13.04 -2.54
C GLY A 34 -19.83 -12.31 -1.51
N GLY A 35 -21.15 -12.45 -1.60
CA GLY A 35 -22.12 -11.87 -0.66
C GLY A 35 -22.25 -12.58 0.70
N GLU A 36 -21.50 -13.64 0.97
CA GLU A 36 -21.57 -14.37 2.24
C GLU A 36 -20.90 -13.63 3.42
N LEU A 37 -19.98 -12.70 3.17
CA LEU A 37 -19.40 -11.85 4.21
C LEU A 37 -20.31 -10.64 4.43
N GLN A 38 -20.86 -10.52 5.65
CA GLN A 38 -21.76 -9.43 6.02
C GLN A 38 -21.29 -8.77 7.32
N PRO A 39 -21.06 -7.44 7.33
CA PRO A 39 -21.01 -6.57 6.15
C PRO A 39 -19.90 -7.02 5.17
N SER A 40 -20.00 -6.60 3.90
CA SER A 40 -18.95 -6.89 2.93
C SER A 40 -17.62 -6.29 3.41
N PRO A 41 -16.46 -6.85 3.00
CA PRO A 41 -15.16 -6.29 3.41
C PRO A 41 -15.01 -4.80 3.11
N ASN A 42 -15.45 -4.35 1.94
CA ASN A 42 -15.42 -2.92 1.59
C ASN A 42 -16.35 -2.10 2.50
N ALA A 43 -17.57 -2.57 2.79
CA ALA A 43 -18.46 -1.86 3.70
C ALA A 43 -17.89 -1.79 5.13
N LEU A 44 -17.28 -2.87 5.62
CA LEU A 44 -16.61 -2.88 6.92
C LEU A 44 -15.43 -1.90 6.96
N SER A 45 -14.62 -1.85 5.90
CA SER A 45 -13.50 -0.90 5.79
C SER A 45 -13.95 0.57 5.72
N GLN A 46 -15.12 0.85 5.14
CA GLN A 46 -15.71 2.18 5.13
C GLN A 46 -16.19 2.57 6.53
N GLN A 47 -16.94 1.66 7.19
CA GLN A 47 -17.41 1.85 8.56
C GLN A 47 -16.26 2.06 9.55
N PHE A 48 -15.10 1.44 9.31
CA PHE A 48 -13.88 1.64 10.10
C PHE A 48 -13.44 3.11 10.07
N LEU A 49 -13.29 3.67 8.87
CA LEU A 49 -12.89 5.08 8.70
C LEU A 49 -13.98 6.05 9.16
N GLU A 50 -15.26 5.78 8.88
CA GLU A 50 -16.37 6.58 9.38
C GLU A 50 -16.38 6.61 10.91
N GLY A 51 -16.17 5.46 11.56
CA GLY A 51 -16.08 5.37 13.01
C GLY A 51 -14.95 6.21 13.56
N LEU A 52 -13.75 6.12 12.98
CA LEU A 52 -12.61 6.93 13.37
C LEU A 52 -12.85 8.43 13.16
N ARG A 53 -13.41 8.83 12.01
CA ARG A 53 -13.76 10.21 11.71
C ARG A 53 -14.74 10.80 12.70
N ASP A 54 -15.76 10.01 13.06
CA ASP A 54 -16.83 10.44 13.95
C ASP A 54 -16.44 10.28 15.44
N GLY A 55 -15.21 9.87 15.75
CA GLY A 55 -14.71 9.69 17.12
C GLY A 55 -15.35 8.51 17.86
N ARG A 56 -15.89 7.53 17.14
CA ARG A 56 -16.50 6.31 17.71
C ARG A 56 -15.43 5.26 18.02
N GLU A 57 -15.73 4.41 19.01
CA GLU A 57 -14.95 3.18 19.20
C GLU A 57 -15.19 2.23 18.03
N VAL A 58 -14.09 1.63 17.55
CA VAL A 58 -14.06 0.78 16.34
C VAL A 58 -13.36 -0.56 16.59
N THR A 59 -13.15 -0.91 17.86
CA THR A 59 -12.44 -2.14 18.26
C THR A 59 -13.17 -3.39 17.75
N ASP A 60 -14.50 -3.38 17.69
CA ASP A 60 -15.33 -4.43 17.09
C ASP A 60 -15.09 -4.60 15.59
N ILE A 61 -14.83 -3.50 14.86
CA ILE A 61 -14.49 -3.52 13.44
C ILE A 61 -13.06 -4.06 13.26
N VAL A 62 -12.11 -3.65 14.11
CA VAL A 62 -10.74 -4.17 14.11
C VAL A 62 -10.72 -5.68 14.36
N ASP A 63 -11.50 -6.17 15.33
CA ASP A 63 -11.63 -7.60 15.61
C ASP A 63 -12.21 -8.38 14.41
N GLN A 64 -13.20 -7.82 13.73
CA GLN A 64 -13.77 -8.41 12.50
C GLN A 64 -12.76 -8.46 11.35
N LEU A 65 -11.99 -7.38 11.13
CA LEU A 65 -10.90 -7.35 10.14
C LEU A 65 -9.86 -8.43 10.44
N ALA A 66 -9.48 -8.60 11.71
CA ALA A 66 -8.54 -9.62 12.15
C ALA A 66 -9.07 -11.05 11.96
N ALA A 67 -10.37 -11.27 12.14
CA ALA A 67 -10.99 -12.59 12.13
C ALA A 67 -11.35 -13.14 10.73
N TYR A 68 -11.16 -12.37 9.66
CA TYR A 68 -11.46 -12.85 8.30
C TYR A 68 -10.71 -14.14 7.95
N ASP A 69 -11.40 -15.07 7.26
CA ASP A 69 -10.70 -16.12 6.54
C ASP A 69 -10.04 -15.51 5.29
N PRO A 70 -8.72 -15.67 5.09
CA PRO A 70 -8.00 -15.03 3.99
C PRO A 70 -8.44 -15.55 2.61
N GLY A 71 -8.95 -16.78 2.50
CA GLY A 71 -9.50 -17.31 1.25
C GLY A 71 -10.82 -16.65 0.89
N LYS A 72 -11.74 -16.53 1.85
CA LYS A 72 -13.03 -15.83 1.68
C LYS A 72 -12.83 -14.33 1.42
N LEU A 73 -11.94 -13.68 2.17
CA LEU A 73 -11.62 -12.26 1.95
C LEU A 73 -11.08 -12.05 0.53
N SER A 74 -10.11 -12.86 0.10
CA SER A 74 -9.56 -12.76 -1.25
C SER A 74 -10.59 -13.01 -2.35
N ALA A 75 -11.60 -13.85 -2.12
CA ALA A 75 -12.66 -14.08 -3.10
C ALA A 75 -13.78 -13.03 -3.06
N ALA A 76 -13.96 -12.33 -1.94
CA ALA A 76 -14.88 -11.20 -1.85
C ALA A 76 -14.29 -9.90 -2.43
N LEU A 77 -12.97 -9.80 -2.54
CA LEU A 77 -12.27 -8.70 -3.21
C LEU A 77 -11.92 -9.11 -4.65
N ASP A 78 -12.95 -9.38 -5.47
CA ASP A 78 -12.78 -10.03 -6.77
C ASP A 78 -12.41 -9.08 -7.91
N SER A 79 -12.61 -7.78 -7.70
CA SER A 79 -12.23 -6.72 -8.63
C SER A 79 -11.06 -5.86 -8.12
N ARG A 80 -10.41 -5.15 -9.04
CA ARG A 80 -9.33 -4.21 -8.71
C ARG A 80 -9.82 -3.11 -7.77
N ASN A 81 -10.99 -2.54 -8.04
CA ASN A 81 -11.52 -1.41 -7.26
C ASN A 81 -11.94 -1.85 -5.86
N GLU A 82 -12.46 -3.07 -5.69
CA GLU A 82 -12.69 -3.64 -4.36
C GLU A 82 -11.39 -3.80 -3.58
N GLN A 83 -10.35 -4.38 -4.21
CA GLN A 83 -9.05 -4.55 -3.58
C GLN A 83 -8.44 -3.20 -3.17
N LEU A 84 -8.41 -2.23 -4.07
CA LEU A 84 -7.82 -0.91 -3.79
C LEU A 84 -8.62 -0.17 -2.72
N ALA A 85 -9.95 -0.08 -2.86
CA ALA A 85 -10.80 0.59 -1.87
C ALA A 85 -10.63 -0.05 -0.48
N PHE A 86 -10.64 -1.38 -0.40
CA PHE A 86 -10.48 -2.10 0.87
C PHE A 86 -9.12 -1.82 1.50
N TRP A 87 -8.02 -2.07 0.78
CA TRP A 87 -6.67 -1.99 1.35
C TRP A 87 -6.24 -0.56 1.65
N ILE A 88 -6.65 0.43 0.85
CA ILE A 88 -6.40 1.84 1.15
C ILE A 88 -7.17 2.28 2.39
N ASN A 89 -8.45 1.88 2.51
CA ASN A 89 -9.25 2.19 3.70
C ASN A 89 -8.64 1.55 4.96
N VAL A 90 -8.22 0.28 4.87
CA VAL A 90 -7.60 -0.44 5.98
C VAL A 90 -6.25 0.16 6.35
N TYR A 91 -5.42 0.54 5.39
CA TYR A 91 -4.14 1.22 5.66
C TYR A 91 -4.37 2.54 6.39
N ASN A 92 -5.20 3.42 5.83
CA ASN A 92 -5.48 4.72 6.43
C ASN A 92 -6.12 4.56 7.81
N GLY A 93 -7.06 3.63 7.95
CA GLY A 93 -7.72 3.34 9.21
C GLY A 93 -6.76 2.77 10.25
N MET A 94 -5.85 1.87 9.87
CA MET A 94 -4.79 1.35 10.74
C MET A 94 -3.92 2.48 11.28
N VAL A 95 -3.41 3.34 10.40
CA VAL A 95 -2.55 4.47 10.80
C VAL A 95 -3.29 5.40 11.75
N GLN A 96 -4.51 5.82 11.41
CA GLN A 96 -5.32 6.70 12.26
C GLN A 96 -5.66 6.01 13.60
N TYR A 97 -6.04 4.73 13.58
CA TYR A 97 -6.39 3.95 14.77
C TYR A 97 -5.23 3.86 15.76
N LEU A 98 -4.03 3.52 15.26
CA LEU A 98 -2.83 3.35 16.07
C LEU A 98 -2.32 4.69 16.61
N LEU A 99 -2.15 5.69 15.74
CA LEU A 99 -1.52 6.96 16.11
C LEU A 99 -2.44 7.88 16.92
N THR A 100 -3.76 7.77 16.79
CA THR A 100 -4.70 8.50 17.66
C THR A 100 -4.68 7.94 19.09
N ARG A 101 -4.43 6.63 19.24
CA ARG A 101 -4.41 5.95 20.56
C ARG A 101 -3.03 6.01 21.23
N ASN A 102 -1.97 5.96 20.43
CA ASN A 102 -0.59 5.87 20.87
C ASN A 102 0.31 6.75 19.98
N PRO A 103 0.20 8.10 20.09
CA PRO A 103 0.95 9.03 19.24
C PRO A 103 2.47 8.88 19.37
N GLU A 104 2.96 8.43 20.52
CA GLU A 104 4.39 8.16 20.79
C GLU A 104 4.98 7.07 19.89
N LEU A 105 4.15 6.22 19.27
CA LEU A 105 4.63 5.26 18.28
C LEU A 105 5.31 5.95 17.11
N TYR A 106 4.93 7.19 16.80
CA TYR A 106 5.47 7.94 15.68
C TYR A 106 6.85 8.56 15.96
N ASP A 107 7.31 8.57 17.22
CA ASP A 107 8.63 9.08 17.59
C ASP A 107 9.76 8.29 16.91
N ASP A 108 9.58 6.96 16.79
CA ASP A 108 10.40 6.10 15.93
C ASP A 108 9.59 5.65 14.71
N ARG A 109 9.56 6.53 13.70
CA ARG A 109 8.87 6.24 12.43
C ARG A 109 9.35 4.95 11.78
N ALA A 110 10.65 4.66 11.83
CA ALA A 110 11.18 3.48 11.18
C ALA A 110 10.58 2.21 11.84
N ASP A 111 10.54 2.17 13.17
CA ASP A 111 9.85 1.10 13.89
C ASP A 111 8.34 1.09 13.62
N PHE A 112 7.67 2.24 13.62
CA PHE A 112 6.23 2.31 13.36
C PHE A 112 5.84 1.71 12.00
N PHE A 113 6.57 2.07 10.95
CA PHE A 113 6.27 1.60 9.59
C PHE A 113 6.73 0.15 9.34
N ASP A 114 7.70 -0.38 10.10
CA ASP A 114 8.25 -1.74 9.92
C ASP A 114 7.68 -2.79 10.87
N THR A 115 7.24 -2.42 12.06
CA THR A 115 6.78 -3.38 13.07
C THR A 115 5.31 -3.77 12.83
N PRO A 116 4.97 -5.06 12.71
CA PRO A 116 3.58 -5.50 12.58
C PRO A 116 2.75 -5.19 13.82
N ARG A 117 1.71 -4.36 13.68
CA ARG A 117 0.89 -3.84 14.79
C ARG A 117 -0.62 -3.97 14.56
N PHE A 118 -1.05 -4.40 13.39
CA PHE A 118 -2.46 -4.53 13.04
C PHE A 118 -2.71 -5.85 12.33
N THR A 119 -3.78 -6.55 12.68
CA THR A 119 -4.05 -7.89 12.12
C THR A 119 -5.19 -7.83 11.12
N VAL A 120 -4.99 -8.40 9.93
CA VAL A 120 -6.03 -8.55 8.92
C VAL A 120 -6.04 -9.99 8.44
N ALA A 121 -7.20 -10.64 8.48
CA ALA A 121 -7.40 -12.04 8.10
C ALA A 121 -6.36 -13.00 8.72
N GLY A 122 -6.13 -12.86 10.02
CA GLY A 122 -5.19 -13.66 10.82
C GLY A 122 -3.71 -13.36 10.60
N GLN A 123 -3.35 -12.40 9.74
CA GLN A 123 -1.97 -12.00 9.48
C GLN A 123 -1.66 -10.67 10.18
N PRO A 124 -0.67 -10.64 11.10
CA PRO A 124 -0.11 -9.38 11.58
C PRO A 124 0.59 -8.66 10.44
N LEU A 125 0.32 -7.37 10.29
CA LEU A 125 0.80 -6.49 9.24
C LEU A 125 1.32 -5.17 9.83
N SER A 126 2.38 -4.67 9.22
CA SER A 126 2.92 -3.32 9.36
C SER A 126 2.37 -2.40 8.25
N PRO A 127 2.45 -1.07 8.41
CA PRO A 127 2.13 -0.15 7.33
C PRO A 127 2.90 -0.45 6.04
N ASN A 128 4.22 -0.73 6.13
CA ASN A 128 5.03 -1.02 4.95
C ASN A 128 4.62 -2.32 4.25
N GLU A 129 4.20 -3.36 4.97
CA GLU A 129 3.69 -4.59 4.37
C GLU A 129 2.40 -4.34 3.58
N ILE A 130 1.49 -3.50 4.09
CA ILE A 130 0.27 -3.14 3.36
C ILE A 130 0.60 -2.24 2.16
N GLU A 131 1.35 -1.16 2.36
CA GLU A 131 1.67 -0.22 1.28
C GLU A 131 2.48 -0.92 0.17
N HIS A 132 3.62 -1.49 0.51
CA HIS A 132 4.58 -2.00 -0.48
C HIS A 132 4.25 -3.42 -0.92
N GLY A 133 3.89 -4.29 0.02
CA GLY A 133 3.58 -5.70 -0.25
C GLY A 133 2.24 -5.90 -0.96
N ILE A 134 1.23 -5.07 -0.66
CA ILE A 134 -0.14 -5.24 -1.15
C ILE A 134 -0.52 -4.16 -2.16
N ILE A 135 -0.62 -2.89 -1.74
CA ILE A 135 -1.20 -1.79 -2.54
C ILE A 135 -0.34 -1.46 -3.75
N ARG A 136 0.99 -1.35 -3.56
CA ARG A 136 1.96 -1.12 -4.63
C ARG A 136 2.29 -2.38 -5.44
N GLY A 137 1.62 -3.50 -5.20
CA GLY A 137 1.77 -4.72 -6.00
C GLY A 137 3.01 -5.57 -5.67
N GLY A 138 3.62 -5.37 -4.51
CA GLY A 138 4.82 -6.09 -4.09
C GLY A 138 6.10 -5.43 -4.58
N GLU A 139 6.15 -4.10 -4.62
CA GLU A 139 7.35 -3.32 -4.90
C GLU A 139 8.25 -3.26 -3.65
N ASN A 140 9.56 -3.15 -3.85
CA ASN A 140 10.52 -2.97 -2.77
C ASN A 140 10.59 -1.48 -2.39
N ARG A 141 10.53 -1.20 -1.09
CA ARG A 141 10.60 0.17 -0.55
C ARG A 141 11.83 0.96 -1.01
N PHE A 142 12.98 0.30 -1.14
CA PHE A 142 14.24 0.91 -1.56
C PHE A 142 14.42 0.91 -3.08
N GLY A 143 13.45 0.38 -3.82
CA GLY A 143 13.52 0.23 -5.27
C GLY A 143 13.07 1.45 -6.07
N LEU A 144 12.62 2.52 -5.42
CA LEU A 144 11.98 3.68 -6.08
C LEU A 144 10.79 3.30 -6.98
N GLY A 145 10.21 2.12 -6.78
CA GLY A 145 9.17 1.54 -7.63
C GLY A 145 9.67 0.76 -8.85
N PHE A 146 10.96 0.44 -8.94
CA PHE A 146 11.55 -0.32 -10.05
C PHE A 146 11.97 -1.75 -9.70
N ILE A 147 11.94 -2.12 -8.42
CA ILE A 147 12.49 -3.37 -7.92
C ILE A 147 11.38 -4.12 -7.19
N PRO A 148 10.95 -5.31 -7.65
CA PRO A 148 9.96 -6.09 -6.94
C PRO A 148 10.53 -6.69 -5.64
N GLN A 149 9.65 -7.03 -4.71
CA GLN A 149 9.95 -7.84 -3.52
C GLN A 149 10.50 -9.20 -3.92
N PHE A 150 11.63 -9.58 -3.34
CA PHE A 150 12.22 -10.90 -3.49
C PHE A 150 11.65 -11.77 -2.37
N PHE A 151 10.91 -12.83 -2.72
CA PHE A 151 10.28 -13.78 -1.78
C PHE A 151 9.03 -13.27 -1.03
N PRO A 152 7.98 -12.84 -1.75
CA PRO A 152 6.75 -12.41 -1.10
C PRO A 152 6.09 -13.54 -0.32
N SER A 153 5.46 -13.23 0.82
CA SER A 153 4.78 -14.19 1.69
C SER A 153 3.54 -14.81 1.00
N LYS A 154 2.95 -15.86 1.57
CA LYS A 154 1.69 -16.43 1.03
C LYS A 154 0.57 -15.37 1.03
N PHE A 155 0.54 -14.54 2.07
CA PHE A 155 -0.43 -13.46 2.21
C PHE A 155 -0.26 -12.42 1.11
N GLU A 156 0.94 -11.87 0.96
CA GLU A 156 1.26 -10.90 -0.10
C GLU A 156 1.00 -11.49 -1.50
N ARG A 157 1.39 -12.74 -1.75
CA ARG A 157 1.12 -13.38 -3.04
C ARG A 157 -0.36 -13.46 -3.37
N THR A 158 -1.21 -13.54 -2.35
CA THR A 158 -2.67 -13.61 -2.46
C THR A 158 -3.25 -12.22 -2.70
N PHE A 159 -2.89 -11.25 -1.86
CA PHE A 159 -3.55 -9.94 -1.82
C PHE A 159 -2.89 -8.84 -2.67
N ARG A 160 -1.64 -9.01 -3.14
CA ARG A 160 -0.99 -7.97 -3.94
C ARG A 160 -1.80 -7.56 -5.15
N ILE A 161 -1.94 -6.25 -5.30
CA ILE A 161 -2.73 -5.62 -6.34
C ILE A 161 -1.86 -5.51 -7.59
N ARG A 162 -2.16 -6.31 -8.61
CA ARG A 162 -1.36 -6.36 -9.85
C ARG A 162 -1.70 -5.19 -10.76
N GLY A 163 -0.71 -4.67 -11.49
CA GLY A 163 -0.93 -3.67 -12.55
C GLY A 163 -0.56 -2.24 -12.18
N GLY A 164 -0.24 -1.96 -10.90
CA GLY A 164 0.19 -0.63 -10.45
C GLY A 164 -0.93 0.42 -10.50
N ASP A 165 -0.89 1.39 -9.58
CA ASP A 165 -1.79 2.54 -9.60
C ASP A 165 -1.07 3.71 -8.92
N SER A 166 -0.49 4.61 -9.69
CA SER A 166 0.31 5.70 -9.14
C SER A 166 -0.51 6.74 -8.38
N ARG A 167 -1.84 6.71 -8.51
CA ARG A 167 -2.78 7.60 -7.80
C ARG A 167 -2.80 7.30 -6.29
N ILE A 168 -2.40 6.08 -5.87
CA ILE A 168 -2.39 5.67 -4.46
C ILE A 168 -1.47 6.55 -3.59
N HIS A 169 -0.42 7.14 -4.17
CA HIS A 169 0.48 8.07 -3.47
C HIS A 169 -0.21 9.36 -2.99
N PHE A 170 -1.39 9.65 -3.53
CA PHE A 170 -2.24 10.79 -3.16
C PHE A 170 -3.47 10.36 -2.33
N ALA A 171 -3.55 9.07 -1.98
CA ALA A 171 -4.66 8.45 -1.25
C ALA A 171 -4.25 7.88 0.11
N LEU A 172 -2.98 7.52 0.29
CA LEU A 172 -2.44 6.99 1.54
C LEU A 172 -2.05 8.12 2.48
N ASN A 173 -2.58 8.07 3.71
CA ASN A 173 -2.22 8.96 4.80
C ASN A 173 -1.36 8.20 5.82
N CYS A 174 -0.12 8.63 5.94
CA CYS A 174 0.93 8.06 6.76
C CYS A 174 0.99 8.65 8.19
N GLY A 175 0.10 9.59 8.52
CA GLY A 175 0.12 10.34 9.79
C GLY A 175 1.04 11.58 9.79
N ALA A 176 1.70 11.91 8.68
CA ALA A 176 2.47 13.16 8.54
C ALA A 176 1.55 14.36 8.21
N SER A 177 1.99 15.57 8.56
CA SER A 177 1.27 16.82 8.24
C SER A 177 1.11 17.05 6.74
N ASP A 178 2.17 16.79 5.95
CA ASP A 178 2.11 16.88 4.48
C ASP A 178 1.47 15.66 3.79
N CYS A 179 0.92 14.71 4.57
CA CYS A 179 0.25 13.53 4.02
C CYS A 179 -1.16 13.93 3.49
N PRO A 180 -1.61 13.36 2.35
CA PRO A 180 -2.94 13.66 1.81
C PRO A 180 -4.05 13.45 2.85
N PRO A 181 -5.07 14.33 2.93
CA PRO A 181 -6.22 14.11 3.81
C PRO A 181 -6.89 12.76 3.58
N VAL A 182 -7.31 12.09 4.66
CA VAL A 182 -7.91 10.76 4.64
C VAL A 182 -9.28 10.82 3.94
N ALA A 183 -9.47 9.96 2.95
CA ALA A 183 -10.75 9.77 2.26
C ALA A 183 -11.26 8.34 2.48
N ILE A 184 -12.58 8.16 2.31
CA ILE A 184 -13.26 6.88 2.46
C ILE A 184 -13.66 6.37 1.07
N TYR A 185 -13.07 5.25 0.67
CA TYR A 185 -13.21 4.73 -0.69
C TYR A 185 -14.29 3.65 -0.79
N ALA A 186 -15.13 3.75 -1.82
CA ALA A 186 -16.11 2.74 -2.18
C ALA A 186 -15.76 2.14 -3.56
N PRO A 187 -15.92 0.82 -3.79
CA PRO A 187 -15.49 0.19 -5.04
C PRO A 187 -16.12 0.80 -6.30
N ASP A 188 -17.43 1.07 -6.25
CA ASP A 188 -18.21 1.53 -7.40
C ASP A 188 -17.82 2.95 -7.85
N THR A 189 -17.31 3.77 -6.95
CA THR A 189 -16.90 5.17 -7.20
C THR A 189 -15.41 5.39 -7.02
N PHE A 190 -14.63 4.31 -6.82
CA PHE A 190 -13.21 4.38 -6.45
C PHE A 190 -12.40 5.28 -7.39
N ASP A 191 -12.55 5.09 -8.71
CA ASP A 191 -11.80 5.83 -9.71
C ASP A 191 -12.12 7.33 -9.69
N GLU A 192 -13.38 7.70 -9.49
CA GLU A 192 -13.79 9.10 -9.39
C GLU A 192 -13.22 9.73 -8.11
N GLN A 193 -13.34 9.02 -6.99
CA GLN A 193 -12.86 9.46 -5.68
C GLN A 193 -11.34 9.70 -5.72
N ILE A 194 -10.56 8.71 -6.17
CA ILE A 194 -9.11 8.81 -6.17
C ILE A 194 -8.62 9.87 -7.17
N ASN A 195 -9.27 10.01 -8.33
CA ASN A 195 -8.94 11.08 -9.28
C ASN A 195 -9.19 12.46 -8.67
N THR A 196 -10.28 12.63 -7.93
CA THR A 196 -10.58 13.88 -7.22
C THR A 196 -9.50 14.18 -6.19
N ARG A 197 -9.05 13.17 -5.42
CA ARG A 197 -7.96 13.33 -4.45
C ARG A 197 -6.65 13.78 -5.08
N VAL A 198 -6.26 13.16 -6.20
CA VAL A 198 -5.07 13.56 -6.95
C VAL A 198 -5.17 15.02 -7.39
N ARG A 199 -6.31 15.43 -7.98
CA ARG A 199 -6.50 16.83 -8.43
C ARG A 199 -6.39 17.82 -7.28
N SER A 200 -7.09 17.56 -6.18
CA SER A 200 -7.08 18.45 -5.00
C SER A 200 -5.69 18.56 -4.37
N TYR A 201 -4.96 17.45 -4.26
CA TYR A 201 -3.59 17.46 -3.75
C TYR A 201 -2.66 18.24 -4.69
N LEU A 202 -2.69 17.96 -5.99
CA LEU A 202 -1.80 18.62 -6.96
C LEU A 202 -2.09 20.12 -7.08
N ALA A 203 -3.35 20.54 -7.01
CA ALA A 203 -3.73 21.95 -7.03
C ALA A 203 -3.11 22.75 -5.85
N THR A 204 -2.91 22.09 -4.71
CA THR A 204 -2.34 22.72 -3.51
C THR A 204 -0.81 22.59 -3.47
N HIS A 205 -0.28 21.45 -3.92
CA HIS A 205 1.12 21.12 -3.74
C HIS A 205 1.99 21.35 -4.99
N SER A 206 1.42 21.70 -6.14
CA SER A 206 2.17 21.94 -7.38
C SER A 206 1.99 23.37 -7.89
N ALA A 207 3.08 24.01 -8.31
CA ALA A 207 3.06 25.31 -8.95
C ALA A 207 4.19 25.43 -9.96
N ILE A 208 3.93 26.11 -11.08
CA ILE A 208 4.98 26.50 -12.02
C ILE A 208 5.42 27.93 -11.68
N ARG A 209 6.71 28.11 -11.44
CA ARG A 209 7.36 29.41 -11.20
C ARG A 209 8.29 29.72 -12.37
N GLU A 210 8.69 30.98 -12.49
CA GLU A 210 9.72 31.40 -13.42
C GLU A 210 11.01 31.66 -12.63
N GLU A 211 12.11 31.03 -13.03
CA GLU A 211 13.44 31.23 -12.47
C GLU A 211 14.43 31.40 -13.62
N ASP A 212 15.18 32.51 -13.61
CA ASP A 212 16.14 32.87 -14.66
C ASP A 212 15.54 32.86 -16.09
N GLY A 213 14.25 33.18 -16.21
CA GLY A 213 13.51 33.20 -17.48
C GLY A 213 13.02 31.82 -17.94
N GLU A 214 13.25 30.76 -17.17
CA GLU A 214 12.83 29.39 -17.48
C GLU A 214 11.74 28.92 -16.50
N PRO A 215 10.77 28.11 -16.95
CA PRO A 215 9.76 27.54 -16.07
C PRO A 215 10.33 26.44 -15.18
N VAL A 216 9.90 26.44 -13.92
CA VAL A 216 10.27 25.44 -12.90
C VAL A 216 9.00 24.94 -12.23
N LEU A 217 8.80 23.63 -12.26
CA LEU A 217 7.70 22.98 -11.56
C LEU A 217 8.15 22.65 -10.14
N VAL A 218 7.60 23.35 -9.15
CA VAL A 218 7.77 23.02 -7.74
C VAL A 218 6.61 22.12 -7.32
N THR A 219 6.89 20.88 -6.92
CA THR A 219 5.87 19.86 -6.61
C THR A 219 6.26 18.96 -5.43
N SER A 220 5.44 17.96 -5.11
CA SER A 220 5.63 17.04 -3.99
C SER A 220 6.77 16.03 -4.24
N PRO A 221 7.58 15.70 -3.22
CA PRO A 221 8.65 14.71 -3.32
C PRO A 221 8.16 13.28 -3.57
N LEU A 222 6.86 13.00 -3.46
CA LEU A 222 6.25 11.72 -3.84
C LEU A 222 6.63 11.30 -5.27
N PHE A 223 6.67 12.27 -6.19
CA PHE A 223 7.12 12.06 -7.57
C PHE A 223 8.60 11.69 -7.68
N SER A 224 9.41 11.98 -6.66
CA SER A 224 10.82 11.59 -6.58
C SER A 224 11.01 10.22 -5.95
N TRP A 225 10.29 9.93 -4.87
CA TRP A 225 10.43 8.67 -4.11
C TRP A 225 9.83 7.47 -4.84
N PHE A 226 8.76 7.68 -5.61
CA PHE A 226 8.01 6.61 -6.26
C PHE A 226 8.05 6.69 -7.79
N ARG A 227 9.14 7.21 -8.37
CA ARG A 227 9.29 7.43 -9.82
C ARG A 227 8.85 6.25 -10.69
N GLY A 228 9.16 5.02 -10.27
CA GLY A 228 8.81 3.82 -11.00
C GLY A 228 7.32 3.47 -10.97
N ASP A 229 6.57 3.94 -9.99
CA ASP A 229 5.15 3.64 -9.87
C ASP A 229 4.33 4.40 -10.93
N PHE A 230 4.79 5.56 -11.39
CA PHE A 230 4.13 6.41 -12.40
C PHE A 230 4.21 5.86 -13.85
N ARG A 231 4.81 4.69 -14.06
CA ARG A 231 4.89 4.05 -15.39
C ARG A 231 3.53 3.58 -15.90
N ASP A 232 2.53 3.48 -15.03
CA ASP A 232 1.13 3.24 -15.40
C ASP A 232 0.51 4.40 -16.22
N HIS A 233 1.15 5.56 -16.21
CA HIS A 233 0.80 6.74 -17.01
C HIS A 233 1.96 7.16 -17.91
N ASP A 234 2.81 6.25 -18.39
CA ASP A 234 4.00 6.58 -19.20
C ASP A 234 5.06 7.48 -18.51
N GLY A 235 4.92 7.69 -17.19
CA GLY A 235 5.85 8.45 -16.35
C GLY A 235 5.23 9.69 -15.70
N VAL A 236 6.04 10.38 -14.91
CA VAL A 236 5.59 11.52 -14.10
C VAL A 236 5.08 12.69 -14.96
N ASP A 237 5.72 12.97 -16.10
CA ASP A 237 5.30 14.07 -16.97
C ASP A 237 3.91 13.84 -17.56
N ASP A 238 3.63 12.62 -18.02
CA ASP A 238 2.32 12.24 -18.54
C ASP A 238 1.26 12.19 -17.44
N PHE A 239 1.59 11.73 -16.23
CA PHE A 239 0.71 11.87 -15.08
C PHE A 239 0.34 13.35 -14.82
N LEU A 240 1.34 14.24 -14.76
CA LEU A 240 1.10 15.67 -14.52
C LEU A 240 0.26 16.33 -15.63
N VAL A 241 0.43 15.89 -16.89
CA VAL A 241 -0.41 16.31 -18.02
C VAL A 241 -1.84 15.80 -17.85
N ASN A 242 -2.02 14.51 -17.54
CA ASN A 242 -3.33 13.88 -17.33
C ASN A 242 -4.12 14.53 -16.17
N TYR A 243 -3.43 15.09 -15.19
CA TYR A 243 -4.03 15.83 -14.07
C TYR A 243 -4.06 17.36 -14.25
N GLY A 244 -3.62 17.89 -15.39
CA GLY A 244 -3.74 19.31 -15.74
C GLY A 244 -2.76 20.22 -15.00
N VAL A 245 -1.67 19.68 -14.45
CA VAL A 245 -0.61 20.49 -13.81
C VAL A 245 0.34 21.07 -14.86
N VAL A 246 0.59 20.33 -15.93
CA VAL A 246 1.50 20.68 -17.02
C VAL A 246 0.78 20.55 -18.35
N GLU A 247 0.97 21.52 -19.24
CA GLU A 247 0.44 21.45 -20.61
C GLU A 247 1.16 20.35 -21.41
N PRO A 248 0.47 19.62 -22.32
CA PRO A 248 1.10 18.57 -23.13
C PRO A 248 2.34 19.04 -23.93
N THR A 249 2.38 20.32 -24.31
CA THR A 249 3.48 20.94 -25.06
C THR A 249 4.68 21.33 -24.18
N ARG A 250 4.54 21.25 -22.85
CA ARG A 250 5.54 21.69 -21.87
C ARG A 250 6.00 20.55 -20.96
N LYS A 251 6.02 19.32 -21.45
CA LYS A 251 6.64 18.19 -20.72
C LYS A 251 8.13 18.46 -20.45
N ASN A 252 8.70 17.79 -19.45
CA ASN A 252 10.11 17.90 -19.05
C ASN A 252 10.52 19.27 -18.50
N ILE A 253 9.58 20.05 -17.95
CA ILE A 253 9.91 21.21 -17.13
C ILE A 253 10.84 20.77 -15.99
N ARG A 254 11.86 21.60 -15.69
CA ARG A 254 12.76 21.37 -14.55
C ARG A 254 11.92 21.24 -13.28
N ARG A 255 12.10 20.13 -12.55
CA ARG A 255 11.36 19.84 -11.32
C ARG A 255 12.18 20.15 -10.09
N GLU A 256 11.55 20.83 -9.14
CA GLU A 256 12.00 20.96 -7.77
C GLU A 256 10.98 20.34 -6.84
N TYR A 257 11.46 19.72 -5.76
CA TYR A 257 10.60 19.08 -4.78
C TYR A 257 10.60 19.90 -3.51
N LYS A 258 9.40 20.14 -2.97
CA LYS A 258 9.23 20.76 -1.66
C LYS A 258 9.81 19.87 -0.57
N ASP A 259 10.18 20.49 0.55
CA ASP A 259 10.37 19.75 1.80
C ASP A 259 9.06 19.05 2.18
N TYR A 260 9.18 17.96 2.95
CA TYR A 260 8.04 17.18 3.41
C TYR A 260 7.97 17.27 4.93
N ASP A 261 6.92 17.88 5.46
CA ASP A 261 6.69 18.00 6.89
C ASP A 261 6.18 16.66 7.44
N TRP A 262 7.09 15.98 8.13
CA TRP A 262 6.81 14.71 8.77
C TRP A 262 6.23 14.84 10.17
N THR A 263 5.91 16.04 10.65
CA THR A 263 5.28 16.22 11.97
C THR A 263 4.01 15.39 12.05
N LEU A 264 3.80 14.72 13.18
CA LEU A 264 2.61 13.89 13.40
C LEU A 264 1.35 14.77 13.35
N GLU A 265 0.43 14.43 12.45
CA GLU A 265 -0.89 15.03 12.37
C GLU A 265 -1.93 13.98 11.98
N THR A 266 -2.86 13.71 12.89
CA THR A 266 -3.96 12.76 12.70
C THR A 266 -5.30 13.49 12.65
N GLY A 267 -6.32 12.85 12.09
CA GLY A 267 -7.68 13.41 12.04
C GLY A 267 -7.89 14.45 10.92
N ILE A 268 -7.01 14.51 9.93
CA ILE A 268 -7.22 15.31 8.72
C ILE A 268 -8.04 14.49 7.73
N TRP A 269 -9.29 14.88 7.53
CA TRP A 269 -10.23 14.20 6.63
C TRP A 269 -10.47 15.03 5.37
N ALA A 270 -10.65 14.34 4.25
CA ALA A 270 -11.13 14.96 3.02
C ALA A 270 -12.58 15.44 3.20
N GLU A 271 -12.86 16.66 2.71
CA GLU A 271 -14.23 17.16 2.51
C GLU A 271 -14.96 16.41 1.39
#